data_AF-A0A2G9LP76-F1
#
_entry.id   AF-A0A2G9LP76-F1
#
_cell.length_a   1.000
_cell.length_b   1.000
_cell.length_c   1.000
_cell.angle_alpha   90.00
_cell.angle_beta   90.00
_cell.angle_gamma   90.00
#
_symmetry.space_group_name_H-M   'P 1'
#
loop_
_entity.id
_entity.type
_entity.pdbx_description
1 polymer ?
#
loop_
_entity_poly.entity_id
_entity_poly.type
_entity_poly.pdbx_seq_one_letter_code
_entity_poly.pdbx_strand_id
1 'polypeptide(L)'
;MEDGKVFIVQSRAITTLQKKDEQDTDADAKEAEEELANGKILVVGQTASPGAAFGPVTIIHTAEELDKVKKGDILVTEMTNPDMVPAMKRAAGIVTNEGGMTCHAAIVSREMGIPCVVGTEHATQVLKQGQIITVDATHGHVYAGELKIAHHHDHITSAASQAAPLETATKVKVICDLPDIAERAAKSGADGVGLVRMEFMIADGGVHPAQYIRENRDEDYIKLLMDGIGTIAKAFKDKPVWVRTSDIRTDEYRALKGGDQEPHETDPMIGWHAIRRGLDEPRILKAEFTAIKRLH
;
A
#
# COMPACT_ATOMS: atom_id res chain seq x y z
N MET A 1 -26.09 -12.14 -16.37
CA MET A 1 -27.32 -12.32 -17.17
C MET A 1 -26.94 -13.07 -18.41
N GLU A 2 -27.65 -14.14 -18.72
CA GLU A 2 -27.44 -14.94 -19.92
C GLU A 2 -28.82 -15.34 -20.45
N ASP A 3 -29.05 -15.19 -21.75
CA ASP A 3 -30.33 -15.46 -22.43
C ASP A 3 -31.58 -14.82 -21.75
N GLY A 4 -31.49 -13.54 -21.39
CA GLY A 4 -32.60 -12.81 -20.78
C GLY A 4 -32.97 -13.29 -19.37
N LYS A 5 -32.15 -14.16 -18.76
CA LYS A 5 -32.32 -14.66 -17.40
C LYS A 5 -31.25 -14.07 -16.48
N VAL A 6 -31.69 -13.60 -15.32
CA VAL A 6 -30.83 -13.06 -14.26
C VAL A 6 -30.42 -14.20 -13.32
N PHE A 7 -29.12 -14.37 -13.13
CA PHE A 7 -28.56 -15.34 -12.19
C PHE A 7 -27.81 -14.58 -11.10
N ILE A 8 -28.10 -14.90 -9.83
CA ILE A 8 -27.34 -14.42 -8.68
C ILE A 8 -26.31 -15.49 -8.34
N VAL A 9 -25.05 -15.22 -8.68
CA VAL A 9 -23.95 -16.17 -8.50
C VAL A 9 -23.33 -16.10 -7.10
N GLN A 10 -23.58 -15.01 -6.37
CA GLN A 10 -23.08 -14.82 -5.01
C GLN A 10 -23.93 -13.77 -4.28
N SER A 11 -24.29 -14.04 -3.02
CA SER A 11 -24.72 -13.02 -2.07
C SER A 11 -23.87 -13.11 -0.81
N ARG A 12 -23.55 -11.96 -0.21
CA ARG A 12 -22.86 -11.86 1.09
C ARG A 12 -23.49 -10.71 1.86
N ALA A 13 -23.49 -10.81 3.19
CA ALA A 13 -23.93 -9.71 4.04
C ALA A 13 -23.04 -8.48 3.80
N ILE A 14 -23.65 -7.29 3.72
CA ILE A 14 -22.91 -6.02 3.69
C ILE A 14 -22.33 -5.80 5.08
N THR A 15 -21.03 -6.01 5.23
CA THR A 15 -20.31 -5.85 6.51
C THR A 15 -19.81 -4.42 6.74
N THR A 16 -20.06 -3.50 5.81
CA THR A 16 -19.70 -2.07 5.91
C THR A 16 -20.79 -1.21 6.56
N LEU A 17 -21.99 -1.76 6.80
CA LEU A 17 -23.03 -1.08 7.57
C LEU A 17 -22.74 -1.29 9.05
N GLN A 18 -21.92 -0.43 9.65
CA GLN A 18 -21.91 -0.29 11.10
C GLN A 18 -23.31 0.10 11.55
N LYS A 19 -23.80 -0.51 12.64
CA LYS A 19 -24.93 0.05 13.38
C LYS A 19 -24.52 1.47 13.77
N LYS A 20 -25.32 2.47 13.38
CA LYS A 20 -25.27 3.78 14.02
C LYS A 20 -25.56 3.55 15.50
N ASP A 21 -24.51 3.47 16.31
CA ASP A 21 -24.66 3.75 17.73
C ASP A 21 -24.98 5.25 17.80
N GLU A 22 -26.24 5.57 18.08
CA GLU A 22 -26.80 6.94 18.15
C GLU A 22 -26.28 7.74 19.37
N GLN A 23 -25.07 7.48 19.85
CA GLN A 23 -24.54 8.14 21.04
C GLN A 23 -23.05 8.44 20.90
N ASP A 24 -22.74 9.43 20.07
CA ASP A 24 -21.75 10.45 20.40
C ASP A 24 -21.96 11.65 19.45
N THR A 25 -22.84 12.56 19.85
CA THR A 25 -23.00 13.86 19.19
C THR A 25 -21.98 14.82 19.79
N ASP A 26 -20.73 14.74 19.34
CA ASP A 26 -19.76 15.81 19.54
C ASP A 26 -20.09 16.97 18.60
N ALA A 27 -20.04 18.20 19.11
CA ALA A 27 -20.32 19.41 18.35
C ALA A 27 -19.37 19.56 17.14
N ASP A 28 -18.15 19.01 17.24
CA ASP A 28 -17.12 19.01 16.20
C ASP A 28 -17.51 18.18 14.97
N ALA A 29 -18.31 17.12 15.12
CA ALA A 29 -18.74 16.28 13.99
C ALA A 29 -19.76 16.99 13.10
N LYS A 30 -20.64 17.83 13.69
CA LYS A 30 -21.61 18.63 12.94
C LYS A 30 -20.96 19.78 12.18
N GLU A 31 -19.97 20.45 12.78
CA GLU A 31 -19.22 21.52 12.09
C GLU A 31 -18.43 20.96 10.90
N ALA A 32 -17.83 19.78 11.04
CA ALA A 32 -17.14 19.09 9.94
C ALA A 32 -18.09 18.65 8.81
N GLU A 33 -19.28 18.12 9.14
CA GLU A 33 -20.30 17.77 8.15
C GLU A 33 -20.80 19.00 7.37
N GLU A 34 -20.96 20.15 8.02
CA GLU A 34 -21.33 21.41 7.37
C GLU A 34 -20.20 21.99 6.50
N GLU A 35 -18.93 21.88 6.92
CA GLU A 35 -17.78 22.28 6.10
C GLU A 35 -17.62 21.41 4.85
N LEU A 36 -17.80 20.09 4.97
CA LEU A 36 -17.80 19.18 3.80
C LEU A 36 -18.98 19.47 2.86
N ALA A 37 -20.16 19.76 3.39
CA ALA A 37 -21.35 20.07 2.59
C ALA A 37 -21.17 21.37 1.77
N ASN A 38 -20.39 22.32 2.29
CA ASN A 38 -20.06 23.58 1.62
C ASN A 38 -18.73 23.52 0.84
N GLY A 39 -17.96 22.43 0.97
CA GLY A 39 -16.67 22.24 0.34
C GLY A 39 -16.78 22.10 -1.17
N LYS A 40 -15.98 22.86 -1.91
CA LYS A 40 -15.92 22.74 -3.37
C LYS A 40 -15.16 21.46 -3.76
N ILE A 41 -15.89 20.46 -4.25
CA ILE A 41 -15.31 19.25 -4.83
C ILE A 41 -14.55 19.62 -6.11
N LEU A 42 -13.30 19.20 -6.20
CA LEU A 42 -12.42 19.37 -7.36
C LEU A 42 -12.45 18.14 -8.26
N VAL A 43 -12.30 16.95 -7.67
CA VAL A 43 -12.34 15.67 -8.37
C VAL A 43 -13.00 14.59 -7.51
N VAL A 44 -13.56 13.58 -8.19
CA VAL A 44 -14.20 12.41 -7.59
C VAL A 44 -13.55 11.17 -8.17
N GLY A 45 -13.35 10.15 -7.34
CA GLY A 45 -12.84 8.85 -7.77
C GLY A 45 -13.34 7.73 -6.88
N GLN A 46 -12.67 6.58 -6.96
CA GLN A 46 -12.96 5.41 -6.15
C GLN A 46 -12.14 5.40 -4.87
N THR A 47 -12.78 5.05 -3.76
CA THR A 47 -12.13 4.81 -2.47
C THR A 47 -11.20 3.62 -2.53
N ALA A 48 -9.91 3.86 -2.70
CA ALA A 48 -8.90 2.81 -2.61
C ALA A 48 -8.60 2.47 -1.15
N SER A 49 -8.22 3.46 -0.34
CA SER A 49 -7.88 3.29 1.07
C SER A 49 -8.62 4.36 1.88
N PRO A 50 -9.50 4.00 2.82
CA PRO A 50 -10.34 4.97 3.53
C PRO A 50 -9.52 5.89 4.44
N GLY A 51 -10.13 7.01 4.84
CA GLY A 51 -9.51 8.00 5.71
C GLY A 51 -9.51 9.40 5.08
N ALA A 52 -8.98 10.36 5.84
CA ALA A 52 -8.95 11.76 5.46
C ALA A 52 -7.57 12.37 5.69
N ALA A 53 -7.11 13.17 4.74
CA ALA A 53 -5.86 13.90 4.84
C ALA A 53 -5.94 15.23 4.07
N PHE A 54 -5.15 16.22 4.49
CA PHE A 54 -5.00 17.47 3.76
C PHE A 54 -3.53 17.80 3.58
N GLY A 55 -3.22 18.58 2.56
CA GLY A 55 -1.85 19.00 2.29
C GLY A 55 -1.68 19.65 0.92
N PRO A 56 -0.47 20.15 0.63
CA PRO A 56 -0.14 20.66 -0.70
C PRO A 56 -0.06 19.53 -1.72
N VAL A 57 -0.64 19.75 -2.89
CA VAL A 57 -0.56 18.86 -4.04
C VAL A 57 0.88 18.81 -4.56
N THR A 58 1.43 17.61 -4.65
CA THR A 58 2.68 17.34 -5.38
C THR A 58 2.37 16.39 -6.53
N ILE A 59 2.38 16.91 -7.75
CA ILE A 59 2.18 16.15 -8.98
C ILE A 59 3.52 15.58 -9.42
N ILE A 60 3.56 14.27 -9.66
CA ILE A 60 4.70 13.59 -10.29
C ILE A 60 4.20 12.76 -11.47
N HIS A 61 4.96 12.72 -12.56
CA HIS A 61 4.66 11.87 -13.71
C HIS A 61 5.60 10.66 -13.78
N THR A 62 6.79 10.78 -13.20
CA THR A 62 7.83 9.76 -13.28
C THR A 62 8.46 9.48 -11.91
N ALA A 63 9.08 8.30 -11.77
CA ALA A 63 9.82 7.92 -10.56
C ALA A 63 11.12 8.71 -10.36
N GLU A 64 11.54 9.54 -11.31
CA GLU A 64 12.70 10.45 -11.14
C GLU A 64 12.32 11.67 -10.28
N GLU A 65 11.03 11.91 -10.09
CA GLU A 65 10.49 13.08 -9.39
C GLU A 65 10.12 12.78 -7.92
N LEU A 66 10.46 11.59 -7.40
CA LEU A 66 10.08 11.15 -6.06
C LEU A 66 10.55 12.11 -4.97
N ASP A 67 11.70 12.75 -5.15
CA ASP A 67 12.27 13.73 -4.21
C ASP A 67 11.44 15.01 -4.09
N LYS A 68 10.52 15.27 -5.03
CA LYS A 68 9.57 16.39 -4.92
C LYS A 68 8.54 16.17 -3.82
N VAL A 69 8.20 14.90 -3.53
CA VAL A 69 7.17 14.53 -2.57
C VAL A 69 7.74 14.61 -1.16
N LYS A 70 7.28 15.58 -0.38
CA LYS A 70 7.69 15.80 0.99
C LYS A 70 6.69 15.18 1.97
N LYS A 71 7.13 15.06 3.22
CA LYS A 71 6.27 14.55 4.29
C LYS A 71 5.08 15.49 4.48
N GLY A 72 3.87 14.97 4.37
CA GLY A 72 2.63 15.75 4.50
C GLY A 72 2.01 16.21 3.18
N ASP A 73 2.67 15.99 2.04
CA ASP A 73 2.12 16.34 0.73
C ASP A 73 0.99 15.38 0.32
N ILE A 74 0.11 15.83 -0.57
CA ILE A 74 -0.81 14.96 -1.29
C ILE A 74 -0.15 14.58 -2.63
N LEU A 75 0.19 13.30 -2.76
CA LEU A 75 0.78 12.75 -3.98
C LEU A 75 -0.30 12.61 -5.05
N VAL A 76 -0.12 13.25 -6.20
CA VAL A 76 -1.01 13.15 -7.35
C VAL A 76 -0.23 12.63 -8.55
N THR A 77 -0.72 11.57 -9.20
CA THR A 77 -0.07 10.99 -10.38
C THR A 77 -1.07 10.29 -11.30
N GLU A 78 -0.65 9.85 -12.48
CA GLU A 78 -1.53 9.10 -13.39
C GLU A 78 -1.78 7.69 -12.89
N MET A 79 -0.69 6.97 -12.61
CA MET A 79 -0.68 5.62 -12.06
C MET A 79 0.54 5.49 -11.15
N THR A 80 0.43 4.74 -10.04
CA THR A 80 1.61 4.41 -9.24
C THR A 80 2.27 3.15 -9.73
N ASN A 81 3.59 3.09 -9.56
CA ASN A 81 4.38 1.89 -9.74
C ASN A 81 5.18 1.60 -8.46
N PRO A 82 5.83 0.43 -8.35
CA PRO A 82 6.55 0.08 -7.12
C PRO A 82 7.71 1.01 -6.76
N ASP A 83 8.30 1.69 -7.73
CA ASP A 83 9.38 2.67 -7.51
C ASP A 83 8.87 3.87 -6.70
N MET A 84 7.57 4.13 -6.75
CA MET A 84 6.92 5.23 -6.01
C MET A 84 6.65 4.92 -4.54
N VAL A 85 6.87 3.69 -4.06
CA VAL A 85 6.63 3.28 -2.65
C VAL A 85 7.28 4.23 -1.63
N PRO A 86 8.55 4.66 -1.77
CA PRO A 86 9.16 5.59 -0.84
C PRO A 86 8.47 6.96 -0.79
N ALA A 87 7.98 7.47 -1.94
CA ALA A 87 7.23 8.73 -1.99
C ALA A 87 5.81 8.56 -1.40
N MET A 88 5.16 7.43 -1.68
CA MET A 88 3.86 7.08 -1.10
C MET A 88 3.94 7.09 0.43
N LYS A 89 4.98 6.51 1.05
CA LYS A 89 5.19 6.54 2.51
C LYS A 89 5.28 7.96 3.10
N ARG A 90 5.77 8.95 2.33
CA ARG A 90 5.89 10.34 2.78
C ARG A 90 4.58 11.11 2.64
N ALA A 91 3.74 10.74 1.68
CA ALA A 91 2.51 11.43 1.38
C ALA A 91 1.48 11.29 2.53
N ALA A 92 0.74 12.36 2.80
CA ALA A 92 -0.41 12.32 3.70
C ALA A 92 -1.64 11.68 3.03
N GLY A 93 -1.74 11.77 1.69
CA GLY A 93 -2.79 11.17 0.89
C GLY A 93 -2.35 10.99 -0.56
N ILE A 94 -3.04 10.10 -1.28
CA ILE A 94 -2.67 9.72 -2.65
C ILE A 94 -3.90 9.82 -3.56
N VAL A 95 -3.75 10.49 -4.70
CA VAL A 95 -4.78 10.62 -5.73
C VAL A 95 -4.22 10.15 -7.07
N THR A 96 -4.94 9.28 -7.79
CA THR A 96 -4.51 8.79 -9.12
C THR A 96 -5.59 8.92 -10.17
N ASN A 97 -5.20 9.27 -11.40
CA ASN A 97 -6.11 9.32 -12.54
C ASN A 97 -6.64 7.94 -12.89
N GLU A 98 -5.76 6.95 -12.91
CA GLU A 98 -6.07 5.60 -13.35
C GLU A 98 -6.01 4.60 -12.19
N GLY A 99 -6.49 3.39 -12.47
CA GLY A 99 -6.50 2.30 -11.51
C GLY A 99 -7.84 2.12 -10.81
N GLY A 100 -8.03 0.94 -10.25
CA GLY A 100 -9.23 0.57 -9.50
C GLY A 100 -8.86 -0.09 -8.19
N MET A 101 -9.82 -0.76 -7.57
CA MET A 101 -9.65 -1.34 -6.22
C MET A 101 -8.49 -2.33 -6.07
N THR A 102 -7.99 -2.91 -7.16
CA THR A 102 -6.90 -3.89 -7.16
C THR A 102 -5.61 -3.36 -7.77
N CYS A 103 -5.52 -2.05 -8.09
CA CYS A 103 -4.30 -1.48 -8.64
C CYS A 103 -3.19 -1.38 -7.57
N HIS A 104 -1.98 -1.09 -8.04
CA HIS A 104 -0.82 -0.92 -7.17
C HIS A 104 -1.08 0.14 -6.08
N ALA A 105 -1.58 1.32 -6.46
CA ALA A 105 -1.92 2.39 -5.51
C ALA A 105 -2.87 1.88 -4.42
N ALA A 106 -3.95 1.19 -4.80
CA ALA A 106 -4.95 0.72 -3.86
C ALA A 106 -4.44 -0.32 -2.88
N ILE A 107 -3.61 -1.26 -3.33
CA ILE A 107 -3.04 -2.30 -2.46
C ILE A 107 -2.07 -1.67 -1.45
N VAL A 108 -1.12 -0.88 -1.95
CA VAL A 108 -0.05 -0.30 -1.13
C VAL A 108 -0.58 0.74 -0.16
N SER A 109 -1.50 1.61 -0.58
CA SER A 109 -2.09 2.62 0.30
C SER A 109 -2.90 2.00 1.44
N ARG A 110 -3.63 0.90 1.21
CA ARG A 110 -4.34 0.16 2.27
C ARG A 110 -3.38 -0.44 3.28
N GLU A 111 -2.29 -1.01 2.79
CA GLU A 111 -1.26 -1.63 3.62
C GLU A 111 -0.59 -0.59 4.52
N MET A 112 -0.32 0.61 3.99
CA MET A 112 0.27 1.73 4.74
C MET A 112 -0.75 2.51 5.59
N GLY A 113 -2.05 2.33 5.36
CA GLY A 113 -3.10 3.12 6.01
C GLY A 113 -3.14 4.58 5.55
N ILE A 114 -2.72 4.86 4.32
CA ILE A 114 -2.72 6.21 3.74
C ILE A 114 -4.02 6.40 2.97
N PRO A 115 -4.78 7.50 3.20
CA PRO A 115 -5.97 7.82 2.41
C PRO A 115 -5.67 7.86 0.92
N CYS A 116 -6.43 7.10 0.13
CA CYS A 116 -6.19 6.98 -1.30
C CYS A 116 -7.47 6.98 -2.12
N VAL A 117 -7.50 7.84 -3.13
CA VAL A 117 -8.54 7.90 -4.17
C VAL A 117 -7.92 7.54 -5.51
N VAL A 118 -8.50 6.59 -6.22
CA VAL A 118 -8.01 6.09 -7.51
C VAL A 118 -9.06 6.27 -8.59
N GLY A 119 -8.65 6.26 -9.87
CA GLY A 119 -9.61 6.31 -10.97
C GLY A 119 -10.34 7.66 -11.07
N THR A 120 -9.68 8.79 -10.76
CA THR A 120 -10.27 10.13 -10.91
C THR A 120 -10.31 10.62 -12.36
N GLU A 121 -9.69 9.89 -13.28
CA GLU A 121 -9.50 10.16 -14.71
C GLU A 121 -8.65 11.39 -15.06
N HIS A 122 -8.79 12.51 -14.33
CA HIS A 122 -8.22 13.80 -14.72
C HIS A 122 -7.71 14.66 -13.53
N ALA A 123 -7.35 14.06 -12.40
CA ALA A 123 -6.80 14.78 -11.24
C ALA A 123 -5.50 15.52 -11.55
N THR A 124 -4.58 14.94 -12.33
CA THR A 124 -3.33 15.64 -12.73
C THR A 124 -3.57 16.90 -13.56
N GLN A 125 -4.74 17.04 -14.18
CA GLN A 125 -5.10 18.17 -15.04
C GLN A 125 -5.88 19.24 -14.28
N VAL A 126 -6.71 18.83 -13.30
CA VAL A 126 -7.54 19.74 -12.51
C VAL A 126 -6.78 20.33 -11.33
N LEU A 127 -5.96 19.51 -10.66
CA LEU A 127 -5.19 19.93 -9.50
C LEU A 127 -3.91 20.65 -9.92
N LYS A 128 -3.46 21.61 -9.11
CA LYS A 128 -2.26 22.40 -9.39
C LYS A 128 -1.16 22.14 -8.38
N GLN A 129 0.09 22.17 -8.82
CA GLN A 129 1.25 22.04 -7.93
C GLN A 129 1.17 23.04 -6.77
N GLY A 130 1.37 22.55 -5.54
CA GLY A 130 1.34 23.32 -4.30
C GLY A 130 -0.05 23.76 -3.84
N GLN A 131 -1.12 23.41 -4.58
CA GLN A 131 -2.48 23.71 -4.17
C GLN A 131 -2.84 22.94 -2.90
N ILE A 132 -3.37 23.63 -1.88
CA ILE A 132 -3.89 22.94 -0.69
C ILE A 132 -5.22 22.29 -1.04
N ILE A 133 -5.31 20.99 -0.76
CA ILE A 133 -6.52 20.19 -0.94
C ILE A 133 -6.76 19.31 0.28
N THR A 134 -8.00 18.87 0.41
CA THR A 134 -8.39 17.82 1.36
C THR A 134 -8.87 16.60 0.57
N VAL A 135 -8.30 15.44 0.88
CA VAL A 135 -8.69 14.14 0.34
C VAL A 135 -9.59 13.45 1.38
N ASP A 136 -10.85 13.26 1.03
CA ASP A 136 -11.78 12.36 1.72
C ASP A 136 -11.83 11.04 0.96
N ALA A 137 -10.93 10.14 1.32
CA ALA A 137 -10.89 8.84 0.68
C ALA A 137 -12.04 7.93 1.14
N THR A 138 -12.73 8.22 2.25
CA THR A 138 -13.90 7.45 2.69
C THR A 138 -15.07 7.61 1.72
N HIS A 139 -15.31 8.82 1.23
CA HIS A 139 -16.35 9.10 0.22
C HIS A 139 -15.82 9.17 -1.21
N GLY A 140 -14.49 9.12 -1.40
CA GLY A 140 -13.86 9.18 -2.73
C GLY A 140 -13.82 10.59 -3.32
N HIS A 141 -13.85 11.62 -2.47
CA HIS A 141 -13.92 13.03 -2.88
C HIS A 141 -12.62 13.77 -2.58
N VAL A 142 -12.26 14.70 -3.45
CA VAL A 142 -11.15 15.63 -3.23
C VAL A 142 -11.68 17.06 -3.26
N TYR A 143 -11.45 17.80 -2.19
CA TYR A 143 -11.97 19.14 -1.98
C TYR A 143 -10.88 20.20 -2.10
N ALA A 144 -11.28 21.42 -2.45
CA ALA A 144 -10.41 22.58 -2.45
C ALA A 144 -10.19 23.12 -1.02
N GLY A 145 -8.94 23.46 -0.69
CA GLY A 145 -8.58 24.04 0.59
C GLY A 145 -8.38 22.98 1.69
N GLU A 146 -8.15 23.47 2.90
CA GLU A 146 -8.07 22.65 4.11
C GLU A 146 -9.46 22.63 4.76
N LEU A 147 -10.14 21.50 4.65
CA LEU A 147 -11.40 21.25 5.36
C LEU A 147 -11.13 20.39 6.58
N LYS A 148 -11.78 20.71 7.70
CA LYS A 148 -11.81 19.81 8.85
C LYS A 148 -12.73 18.65 8.53
N ILE A 149 -12.14 17.52 8.18
CA ILE A 149 -12.90 16.27 8.16
C ILE A 149 -12.92 15.77 9.60
N ALA A 150 -14.11 15.42 10.09
CA ALA A 150 -14.24 14.68 11.34
C ALA A 150 -13.37 13.44 11.19
N HIS A 151 -12.20 13.49 11.81
CA HIS A 151 -11.30 12.38 11.79
C HIS A 151 -12.04 11.26 12.52
N HIS A 152 -12.53 10.27 11.78
CA HIS A 152 -12.23 8.90 12.18
C HIS A 152 -10.72 8.75 12.05
N HIS A 153 -9.99 9.45 12.93
CA HIS A 153 -8.73 8.96 13.40
C HIS A 153 -9.15 7.60 13.90
N ASP A 154 -8.79 6.58 13.13
CA ASP A 154 -8.65 5.24 13.62
C ASP A 154 -7.53 5.27 14.69
N HIS A 155 -7.71 6.04 15.77
CA HIS A 155 -8.03 5.34 17.00
C HIS A 155 -9.06 4.26 16.63
N ILE A 156 -8.54 3.13 16.16
CA ILE A 156 -9.03 1.85 16.62
C ILE A 156 -8.80 1.91 18.13
N THR A 157 -9.61 2.69 18.83
CA THR A 157 -9.96 2.53 20.23
C THR A 157 -10.60 1.17 20.26
N SER A 158 -9.77 0.14 20.33
CA SER A 158 -10.10 -1.15 20.94
C SER A 158 -11.52 -1.65 20.67
N ALA A 159 -12.00 -1.51 19.43
CA ALA A 159 -13.14 -2.25 18.93
C ALA A 159 -12.67 -3.59 18.34
N ALA A 160 -11.49 -4.06 18.76
CA ALA A 160 -11.46 -5.35 19.43
C ALA A 160 -12.40 -5.27 20.65
N SER A 161 -13.72 -5.19 20.37
CA SER A 161 -14.67 -5.91 21.19
C SER A 161 -14.02 -7.26 21.45
N GLN A 162 -13.96 -7.64 22.71
CA GLN A 162 -13.53 -8.95 23.15
C GLN A 162 -14.51 -10.00 22.58
N ALA A 163 -14.58 -10.13 21.25
CA ALA A 163 -15.06 -11.31 20.61
C ALA A 163 -14.09 -12.38 21.09
N ALA A 164 -14.59 -13.30 21.90
CA ALA A 164 -13.87 -14.48 22.31
C ALA A 164 -13.13 -15.04 21.09
N PRO A 165 -11.86 -15.50 21.24
CA PRO A 165 -11.09 -16.01 20.11
C PRO A 165 -11.95 -16.98 19.30
N LEU A 166 -12.31 -16.57 18.08
CA LEU A 166 -13.12 -17.37 17.19
C LEU A 166 -12.23 -18.51 16.73
N GLU A 167 -12.43 -19.70 17.29
CA GLU A 167 -11.78 -20.90 16.78
C GLU A 167 -12.37 -21.20 15.39
N THR A 168 -11.62 -20.79 14.37
CA THR A 168 -11.94 -21.05 12.97
C THR A 168 -11.38 -22.42 12.57
N ALA A 169 -12.11 -23.15 11.73
CA ALA A 169 -11.59 -24.39 11.14
C ALA A 169 -10.40 -24.14 10.19
N THR A 170 -10.28 -22.92 9.67
CA THR A 170 -9.26 -22.50 8.71
C THR A 170 -8.44 -21.37 9.29
N LYS A 171 -7.12 -21.55 9.35
CA LYS A 171 -6.20 -20.51 9.82
C LYS A 171 -6.35 -19.23 8.99
N VAL A 172 -6.57 -18.10 9.65
CA VAL A 172 -6.67 -16.78 9.03
C VAL A 172 -5.32 -16.09 9.20
N LYS A 173 -4.58 -15.94 8.11
CA LYS A 173 -3.29 -15.26 8.09
C LYS A 173 -3.38 -13.92 7.37
N VAL A 174 -2.44 -13.03 7.68
CA VAL A 174 -2.32 -11.72 7.02
C VAL A 174 -1.23 -11.73 5.95
N ILE A 175 -1.36 -10.81 5.01
CA ILE A 175 -0.24 -10.34 4.19
C ILE A 175 0.41 -9.20 4.97
N CYS A 176 1.73 -9.23 5.11
CA CYS A 176 2.47 -8.22 5.84
C CYS A 176 3.84 -8.06 5.18
N ASP A 177 3.98 -7.06 4.33
CA ASP A 177 5.19 -6.89 3.51
C ASP A 177 6.10 -5.78 4.05
N LEU A 178 5.53 -4.89 4.85
CA LEU A 178 6.24 -3.78 5.48
C LEU A 178 6.57 -4.06 6.96
N PRO A 179 7.84 -3.92 7.38
CA PRO A 179 8.22 -4.03 8.79
C PRO A 179 7.47 -3.05 9.71
N ASP A 180 7.24 -1.82 9.25
CA ASP A 180 6.64 -0.74 10.05
C ASP A 180 5.21 -1.04 10.52
N ILE A 181 4.46 -1.86 9.76
CA ILE A 181 3.07 -2.21 10.09
C ILE A 181 2.96 -3.54 10.85
N ALA A 182 4.06 -4.25 11.06
CA ALA A 182 4.04 -5.61 11.59
C ALA A 182 3.40 -5.69 12.98
N GLU A 183 3.66 -4.72 13.86
CA GLU A 183 3.04 -4.65 15.19
C GLU A 183 1.52 -4.45 15.12
N ARG A 184 1.05 -3.59 14.20
CA ARG A 184 -0.39 -3.37 13.97
C ARG A 184 -1.02 -4.64 13.41
N ALA A 185 -0.38 -5.27 12.43
CA ALA A 185 -0.86 -6.50 11.81
C ALA A 185 -0.94 -7.65 12.84
N ALA A 186 0.01 -7.77 13.75
CA ALA A 186 0.00 -8.78 14.81
C ALA A 186 -1.17 -8.62 15.79
N LYS A 187 -1.61 -7.38 16.04
CA LYS A 187 -2.77 -7.06 16.91
C LYS A 187 -4.12 -7.45 16.28
N SER A 188 -4.16 -7.81 14.99
CA SER A 188 -5.40 -8.26 14.33
C SER A 188 -5.95 -9.59 14.84
N GLY A 189 -5.14 -10.36 15.58
CA GLY A 189 -5.49 -11.71 16.03
C GLY A 189 -5.18 -12.81 15.01
N ALA A 190 -4.62 -12.47 13.84
CA ALA A 190 -4.29 -13.44 12.78
C ALA A 190 -3.36 -14.57 13.25
N ASP A 191 -3.51 -15.77 12.67
CA ASP A 191 -2.76 -17.00 12.96
C ASP A 191 -1.31 -17.00 12.45
N GLY A 192 -0.84 -15.87 11.91
CA GLY A 192 0.49 -15.68 11.36
C GLY A 192 0.46 -14.85 10.08
N VAL A 193 1.60 -14.84 9.39
CA VAL A 193 1.76 -14.19 8.09
C VAL A 193 1.74 -15.24 7.00
N GLY A 194 0.82 -15.10 6.06
CA GLY A 194 0.62 -16.02 4.94
C GLY A 194 1.47 -15.66 3.73
N LEU A 195 1.90 -14.41 3.64
CA LEU A 195 2.76 -13.91 2.59
C LEU A 195 3.51 -12.66 3.09
N VAL A 196 4.83 -12.71 2.94
CA VAL A 196 5.74 -11.57 2.95
C VAL A 196 6.35 -11.46 1.55
N ARG A 197 6.12 -10.34 0.90
CA ARG A 197 6.69 -9.91 -0.38
C ARG A 197 7.97 -9.12 -0.11
N MET A 198 9.12 -9.64 -0.53
CA MET A 198 10.43 -9.01 -0.27
C MET A 198 10.61 -7.68 -1.00
N GLU A 199 9.83 -7.43 -2.05
CA GLU A 199 10.05 -6.32 -2.98
C GLU A 199 9.88 -4.95 -2.32
N PHE A 200 9.04 -4.83 -1.28
CA PHE A 200 8.93 -3.60 -0.50
C PHE A 200 10.19 -3.30 0.29
N MET A 201 10.85 -4.32 0.86
CA MET A 201 12.12 -4.15 1.57
C MET A 201 13.25 -3.76 0.61
N ILE A 202 13.22 -4.34 -0.59
CA ILE A 202 14.17 -4.03 -1.68
C ILE A 202 14.00 -2.58 -2.15
N ALA A 203 12.76 -2.15 -2.35
CA ALA A 203 12.43 -0.78 -2.72
C ALA A 203 12.89 0.22 -1.65
N ASP A 204 12.64 -0.08 -0.37
CA ASP A 204 13.06 0.77 0.76
C ASP A 204 14.59 0.86 0.88
N GLY A 205 15.29 -0.24 0.55
CA GLY A 205 16.76 -0.29 0.52
C GLY A 205 17.40 0.54 -0.60
N GLY A 206 16.64 0.97 -1.62
CA GLY A 206 17.12 1.88 -2.66
C GLY A 206 18.08 1.28 -3.69
N VAL A 207 18.40 -0.02 -3.60
CA VAL A 207 19.42 -0.70 -4.42
C VAL A 207 18.83 -1.98 -5.01
N HIS A 208 18.94 -2.13 -6.33
CA HIS A 208 18.44 -3.32 -7.01
C HIS A 208 19.23 -4.57 -6.59
N PRO A 209 18.62 -5.75 -6.38
CA PRO A 209 19.34 -6.96 -5.93
C PRO A 209 20.50 -7.34 -6.86
N ALA A 210 20.31 -7.19 -8.17
CA ALA A 210 21.36 -7.42 -9.15
C ALA A 210 22.60 -6.52 -8.94
N GLN A 211 22.42 -5.28 -8.44
CA GLN A 211 23.53 -4.37 -8.14
C GLN A 211 24.37 -4.88 -6.96
N TYR A 212 23.75 -5.38 -5.89
CA TYR A 212 24.48 -5.98 -4.77
C TYR A 212 25.36 -7.13 -5.26
N ILE A 213 24.82 -8.00 -6.11
CA ILE A 213 25.57 -9.13 -6.66
C ILE A 213 26.71 -8.68 -7.57
N ARG A 214 26.47 -7.71 -8.46
CA ARG A 214 27.51 -7.13 -9.34
C ARG A 214 28.66 -6.50 -8.55
N GLU A 215 28.37 -5.88 -7.41
CA GLU A 215 29.36 -5.28 -6.52
C GLU A 215 29.99 -6.28 -5.52
N ASN A 216 29.60 -7.57 -5.53
CA ASN A 216 29.98 -8.58 -4.54
C ASN A 216 29.62 -8.20 -3.09
N ARG A 217 28.47 -7.56 -2.93
CA ARG A 217 27.89 -7.10 -1.66
C ARG A 217 26.69 -7.95 -1.25
N ASP A 218 26.77 -9.26 -1.48
CA ASP A 218 25.73 -10.24 -1.15
C ASP A 218 25.33 -10.15 0.34
N GLU A 219 26.30 -9.91 1.23
CA GLU A 219 26.07 -9.76 2.67
C GLU A 219 25.22 -8.53 3.04
N ASP A 220 25.35 -7.43 2.31
CA ASP A 220 24.51 -6.24 2.55
C ASP A 220 23.05 -6.52 2.17
N TYR A 221 22.85 -7.26 1.07
CA TYR A 221 21.51 -7.68 0.65
C TYR A 221 20.90 -8.69 1.62
N ILE A 222 21.68 -9.67 2.07
CA ILE A 222 21.27 -10.62 3.12
C ILE A 222 20.84 -9.86 4.37
N LYS A 223 21.64 -8.88 4.82
CA LYS A 223 21.35 -8.09 6.00
C LYS A 223 20.07 -7.28 5.85
N LEU A 224 19.86 -6.60 4.72
CA LEU A 224 18.63 -5.86 4.41
C LEU A 224 17.39 -6.75 4.60
N LEU A 225 17.40 -7.95 4.01
CA LEU A 225 16.31 -8.90 4.11
C LEU A 225 16.16 -9.45 5.55
N MET A 226 17.27 -9.73 6.23
CA MET A 226 17.23 -10.19 7.62
C MET A 226 16.60 -9.15 8.55
N ASP A 227 16.98 -7.88 8.43
CA ASP A 227 16.47 -6.81 9.26
C ASP A 227 14.96 -6.62 9.05
N GLY A 228 14.52 -6.60 7.79
CA GLY A 228 13.09 -6.46 7.43
C GLY A 228 12.24 -7.66 7.85
N ILE A 229 12.61 -8.86 7.42
CA ILE A 229 11.88 -10.11 7.72
C ILE A 229 11.94 -10.41 9.22
N GLY A 230 13.09 -10.18 9.85
CA GLY A 230 13.27 -10.38 11.30
C GLY A 230 12.36 -9.49 12.14
N THR A 231 12.14 -8.25 11.71
CA THR A 231 11.17 -7.35 12.37
C THR A 231 9.75 -7.90 12.30
N ILE A 232 9.33 -8.40 11.13
CA ILE A 232 8.01 -9.03 10.96
C ILE A 232 7.90 -10.30 11.79
N ALA A 233 8.91 -11.19 11.73
CA ALA A 233 8.95 -12.44 12.48
C ALA A 233 8.87 -12.21 13.99
N LYS A 234 9.53 -11.16 14.50
CA LYS A 234 9.48 -10.78 15.91
C LYS A 234 8.08 -10.31 16.33
N ALA A 235 7.38 -9.55 15.48
CA ALA A 235 6.00 -9.12 15.76
C ALA A 235 5.02 -10.30 15.80
N PHE A 236 5.23 -11.32 14.96
CA PHE A 236 4.44 -12.56 14.90
C PHE A 236 5.09 -13.72 15.68
N LYS A 237 5.71 -13.44 16.82
CA LYS A 237 6.36 -14.46 17.65
C LYS A 237 5.44 -15.66 17.88
N ASP A 238 6.01 -16.86 17.77
CA ASP A 238 5.34 -18.16 17.94
C ASP A 238 4.26 -18.47 16.86
N LYS A 239 4.15 -17.63 15.82
CA LYS A 239 3.27 -17.84 14.67
C LYS A 239 4.08 -18.01 13.38
N PRO A 240 3.58 -18.80 12.40
CA PRO A 240 4.27 -18.97 11.13
C PRO A 240 4.34 -17.66 10.34
N VAL A 241 5.50 -17.37 9.76
CA VAL A 241 5.70 -16.27 8.79
C VAL A 241 6.17 -16.88 7.48
N TRP A 242 5.36 -16.72 6.44
CA TRP A 242 5.62 -17.29 5.12
C TRP A 242 6.17 -16.21 4.21
N VAL A 243 7.40 -16.41 3.72
CA VAL A 243 8.09 -15.45 2.87
C VAL A 243 8.18 -16.01 1.46
N ARG A 244 7.84 -15.19 0.47
CA ARG A 244 8.05 -15.50 -0.94
C ARG A 244 9.39 -14.88 -1.37
N THR A 245 10.17 -15.61 -2.15
CA THR A 245 11.37 -15.08 -2.83
C THR A 245 11.00 -13.91 -3.73
N SER A 246 11.98 -13.10 -4.14
CA SER A 246 11.68 -11.95 -4.99
C SER A 246 11.03 -12.35 -6.32
N ASP A 247 10.08 -11.54 -6.74
CA ASP A 247 9.26 -11.64 -7.95
C ASP A 247 9.45 -10.39 -8.82
N ILE A 248 10.64 -9.81 -8.77
CA ILE A 248 10.95 -8.55 -9.44
C ILE A 248 10.87 -8.74 -10.95
N ARG A 249 9.98 -7.98 -11.58
CA ARG A 249 9.90 -7.87 -13.04
C ARG A 249 10.91 -6.88 -13.58
N THR A 250 11.25 -7.05 -14.85
CA THR A 250 12.25 -6.23 -15.54
C THR A 250 11.81 -4.78 -15.76
N ASP A 251 10.52 -4.46 -15.68
CA ASP A 251 9.99 -3.09 -15.74
C ASP A 251 9.97 -2.38 -14.38
N GLU A 252 9.93 -3.14 -13.29
CA GLU A 252 9.86 -2.61 -11.93
C GLU A 252 11.24 -2.33 -11.37
N TYR A 253 11.32 -1.40 -10.43
CA TYR A 253 12.52 -1.08 -9.65
C TYR A 253 13.70 -0.57 -10.48
N ARG A 254 13.42 -0.06 -11.69
CA ARG A 254 14.44 0.54 -12.58
C ARG A 254 15.03 1.82 -12.03
N ALA A 255 14.25 2.57 -11.25
CA ALA A 255 14.75 3.77 -10.57
C ALA A 255 15.69 3.46 -9.39
N LEU A 256 15.73 2.21 -8.90
CA LEU A 256 16.69 1.82 -7.87
C LEU A 256 18.12 1.84 -8.44
N LYS A 257 19.12 2.05 -7.57
CA LYS A 257 20.51 1.99 -7.98
C LYS A 257 20.82 0.65 -8.65
N GLY A 258 21.18 0.72 -9.94
CA GLY A 258 21.52 -0.44 -10.77
C GLY A 258 20.35 -1.18 -11.41
N GLY A 259 19.11 -0.70 -11.26
CA GLY A 259 17.94 -1.23 -11.96
C GLY A 259 17.83 -0.76 -13.41
N ASP A 260 18.56 0.30 -13.79
CA ASP A 260 18.66 0.79 -15.17
C ASP A 260 19.26 -0.24 -16.15
N GLN A 261 19.97 -1.24 -15.60
CA GLN A 261 20.61 -2.33 -16.36
C GLN A 261 19.65 -3.49 -16.67
N GLU A 262 18.39 -3.46 -16.21
CA GLU A 262 17.42 -4.51 -16.50
C GLU A 262 17.08 -4.57 -18.00
N PRO A 263 16.96 -5.77 -18.60
CA PRO A 263 16.63 -5.91 -20.01
C PRO A 263 15.21 -5.39 -20.29
N HIS A 264 14.98 -4.81 -21.46
CA HIS A 264 13.63 -4.42 -21.87
C HIS A 264 12.88 -5.62 -22.44
N GLU A 265 11.74 -5.95 -21.85
CA GLU A 265 10.84 -6.99 -22.34
C GLU A 265 9.59 -6.37 -22.96
N THR A 266 9.02 -7.03 -23.98
CA THR A 266 7.76 -6.59 -24.58
C THR A 266 6.59 -6.75 -23.63
N ASP A 267 6.57 -7.84 -22.85
CA ASP A 267 5.57 -8.09 -21.81
C ASP A 267 6.26 -8.64 -20.54
N PRO A 268 6.67 -7.76 -19.63
CA PRO A 268 7.30 -8.16 -18.37
C PRO A 268 6.41 -9.03 -17.48
N MET A 269 5.07 -8.93 -17.57
CA MET A 269 4.13 -9.65 -16.69
C MET A 269 4.23 -11.17 -16.86
N ILE A 270 4.58 -11.62 -18.06
CA ILE A 270 4.82 -13.03 -18.38
C ILE A 270 6.29 -13.30 -18.72
N GLY A 271 7.18 -12.38 -18.35
CA GLY A 271 8.58 -12.31 -18.76
C GLY A 271 9.57 -12.96 -17.78
N TRP A 272 10.72 -12.32 -17.63
CA TRP A 272 11.88 -12.77 -16.87
C TRP A 272 11.84 -12.28 -15.42
N HIS A 273 11.05 -12.96 -14.58
CA HIS A 273 10.89 -12.65 -13.16
C HIS A 273 10.71 -13.93 -12.33
N ALA A 274 10.47 -13.79 -11.02
CA ALA A 274 10.21 -14.89 -10.10
C ALA A 274 11.30 -15.99 -10.14
N ILE A 275 10.87 -17.25 -10.09
CA ILE A 275 11.73 -18.43 -10.19
C ILE A 275 12.53 -18.48 -11.49
N ARG A 276 12.04 -17.92 -12.61
CA ARG A 276 12.79 -17.91 -13.89
C ARG A 276 14.07 -17.11 -13.72
N ARG A 277 13.92 -15.89 -13.19
CA ARG A 277 15.04 -15.04 -12.82
C ARG A 277 15.92 -15.69 -11.76
N GLY A 278 15.33 -16.24 -10.69
CA GLY A 278 16.10 -16.88 -9.60
C GLY A 278 16.96 -18.07 -10.05
N LEU A 279 16.56 -18.78 -11.11
CA LEU A 279 17.33 -19.87 -11.70
C LEU A 279 18.48 -19.38 -12.59
N ASP A 280 18.29 -18.28 -13.32
CA ASP A 280 19.34 -17.66 -14.16
C ASP A 280 20.33 -16.82 -13.33
N GLU A 281 19.85 -16.20 -12.24
CA GLU A 281 20.63 -15.40 -11.30
C GLU A 281 20.71 -16.06 -9.90
N PRO A 282 21.36 -17.25 -9.78
CA PRO A 282 21.29 -18.05 -8.56
C PRO A 282 21.95 -17.39 -7.34
N ARG A 283 22.77 -16.36 -7.53
CA ARG A 283 23.37 -15.61 -6.40
C ARG A 283 22.32 -14.80 -5.64
N ILE A 284 21.36 -14.18 -6.34
CA ILE A 284 20.24 -13.45 -5.71
C ILE A 284 19.41 -14.44 -4.89
N LEU A 285 18.98 -15.54 -5.51
CA LEU A 285 18.18 -16.57 -4.83
C LEU A 285 18.90 -17.19 -3.62
N LYS A 286 20.21 -17.43 -3.72
CA LYS A 286 21.02 -17.92 -2.60
C LYS A 286 21.11 -16.89 -1.47
N ALA A 287 21.22 -15.60 -1.77
CA ALA A 287 21.23 -14.55 -0.77
C ALA A 287 19.89 -14.50 -0.01
N GLU A 288 18.77 -14.56 -0.72
CA GLU A 288 17.43 -14.62 -0.12
C GLU A 288 17.26 -15.84 0.80
N PHE A 289 17.62 -17.04 0.34
CA PHE A 289 17.59 -18.23 1.20
C PHE A 289 18.56 -18.15 2.38
N THR A 290 19.71 -17.50 2.20
CA THR A 290 20.68 -17.30 3.29
C THR A 290 20.12 -16.37 4.35
N ALA A 291 19.41 -15.30 3.96
CA ALA A 291 18.73 -14.41 4.91
C ALA A 291 17.71 -15.19 5.76
N ILE A 292 16.86 -16.01 5.14
CA ILE A 292 15.91 -16.87 5.86
C ILE A 292 16.62 -17.86 6.77
N LYS A 293 17.67 -18.54 6.28
CA LYS A 293 18.43 -19.54 7.05
C LYS A 293 19.09 -18.93 8.28
N ARG A 294 19.55 -17.68 8.23
CA ARG A 294 20.21 -17.00 9.36
C ARG A 294 19.23 -16.42 10.39
N LEU A 295 17.96 -16.25 10.03
CA LEU A 295 16.90 -15.84 10.94
C LEU A 295 16.34 -17.00 11.78
N HIS A 296 16.53 -18.24 11.32
CA HIS A 296 16.12 -19.47 12.01
C HIS A 296 17.23 -20.00 12.92
#